data_AF-A0A411YBB6-F1
#
_entry.id   AF-A0A411YBB6-F1
#
_cell.length_a   1.000
_cell.length_b   1.000
_cell.length_c   1.000
_cell.angle_alpha   90.00
_cell.angle_beta   90.00
_cell.angle_gamma   90.00
#
_symmetry.space_group_name_H-M   'P 1'
#
loop_
_entity.id
_entity.type
_entity.pdbx_description
1 polymer ?
#
loop_
_entity_poly.entity_id
_entity_poly.type
_entity_poly.pdbx_seq_one_letter_code
_entity_poly.pdbx_strand_id
1 'polypeptide(L)'
;MSLWAIGGAADASFVVDPAIGEPDLEVGVVKVLLTTLLPFAAGAALLALAARRSRRWVTMLATVGGVVAVASAAGPLAGGHDTATGVLLATMHVTTGAAFVVAATKVTVVHRQRAVHE
;
A
#
# COMPACT_ATOMS: atom_id res chain seq x y z
N MET A 1 -8.92 -1.28 13.18
CA MET A 1 -9.73 -2.01 14.19
C MET A 1 -10.35 -3.27 13.60
N SER A 2 -11.13 -3.20 12.52
CA SER A 2 -11.73 -4.39 11.87
C SER A 2 -10.73 -5.46 11.43
N LEU A 3 -9.58 -5.10 10.85
CA LEU A 3 -8.54 -6.06 10.43
C LEU A 3 -7.93 -6.87 11.58
N TRP A 4 -7.72 -6.25 12.75
CA TRP A 4 -7.21 -6.94 13.94
C TRP A 4 -8.27 -7.85 14.57
N ALA A 5 -9.53 -7.42 14.55
CA ALA A 5 -10.65 -8.27 14.97
C ALA A 5 -10.82 -9.49 14.05
N ILE A 6 -10.64 -9.31 12.73
CA ILE A 6 -10.68 -10.40 11.75
C ILE A 6 -9.48 -11.35 11.92
N GLY A 7 -8.27 -10.81 12.09
CA GLY A 7 -7.08 -11.63 12.33
C GLY A 7 -7.15 -12.40 13.64
N GLY A 8 -7.65 -11.78 14.72
CA GLY A 8 -7.90 -12.48 15.99
C GLY A 8 -8.97 -13.58 15.86
N ALA A 9 -10.01 -13.38 15.04
CA ALA A 9 -10.99 -14.43 14.75
C ALA A 9 -10.43 -15.55 13.84
N ALA A 10 -9.37 -15.28 13.10
CA ALA A 10 -8.69 -16.22 12.22
C ALA A 10 -7.45 -16.87 12.87
N ASP A 11 -7.25 -16.66 14.17
CA ASP A 11 -6.10 -17.15 14.95
C ASP A 11 -4.73 -16.72 14.38
N ALA A 12 -4.69 -15.54 13.74
CA ALA A 12 -3.47 -14.98 13.18
C ALA A 12 -2.51 -14.57 14.30
N SER A 13 -1.28 -15.07 14.24
CA SER A 13 -0.22 -14.76 15.22
C SER A 13 0.27 -13.31 15.16
N PHE A 14 0.14 -12.64 14.00
CA PHE A 14 0.74 -11.33 13.72
C PHE A 14 2.27 -11.28 13.92
N VAL A 15 2.92 -12.44 13.84
CA VAL A 15 4.38 -12.58 13.85
C VAL A 15 4.87 -12.87 12.44
N VAL A 16 5.96 -12.23 12.05
CA VAL A 16 6.62 -12.46 10.76
C VAL A 16 8.09 -12.75 10.96
N ASP A 17 8.60 -13.66 10.14
CA ASP A 17 10.01 -13.96 9.96
C ASP A 17 10.49 -13.35 8.64
N PRO A 18 10.91 -12.08 8.65
CA PRO A 18 11.35 -11.43 7.43
C PRO A 18 12.65 -12.06 6.94
N ALA A 19 12.80 -12.17 5.62
CA ALA A 19 14.04 -12.61 4.98
C ALA A 19 15.26 -11.73 5.33
N ILE A 20 15.02 -10.51 5.80
CA ILE A 20 16.04 -9.55 6.24
C ILE A 20 15.56 -8.93 7.57
N GLY A 21 16.26 -9.20 8.67
CA GLY A 21 15.97 -8.63 9.98
C GLY A 21 16.02 -9.65 11.11
N GLU A 22 15.46 -9.26 12.26
CA GLU A 22 15.26 -10.14 13.40
C GLU A 22 14.11 -11.14 13.12
N PRO A 23 14.27 -12.42 13.47
CA PRO A 23 13.16 -13.37 13.45
C PRO A 23 12.13 -13.03 14.54
N ASP A 24 10.94 -13.61 14.45
CA ASP A 24 9.83 -13.44 15.39
C ASP A 24 9.40 -11.98 15.59
N LEU A 25 9.40 -11.19 14.51
CA LEU A 25 9.04 -9.78 14.57
C LEU A 25 7.53 -9.61 14.74
N GLU A 26 7.12 -9.13 15.92
CA GLU A 26 5.72 -8.80 16.20
C GLU A 26 5.27 -7.57 15.39
N VAL A 27 4.16 -7.72 14.68
CA VAL A 27 3.56 -6.68 13.85
C VAL A 27 2.53 -5.89 14.67
N GLY A 28 3.02 -4.98 15.51
CA GLY A 28 2.16 -4.11 16.31
C GLY A 28 1.37 -3.08 15.48
N VAL A 29 0.18 -2.70 15.95
CA VAL A 29 -0.72 -1.73 15.30
C VAL A 29 -0.02 -0.41 14.97
N VAL A 30 0.76 0.12 15.92
CA VAL A 30 1.47 1.41 15.76
C VAL A 30 2.50 1.32 14.65
N LYS A 31 3.25 0.21 14.58
CA LYS A 31 4.24 -0.03 13.53
C LYS A 31 3.57 -0.06 12.17
N VAL A 32 2.47 -0.82 12.01
CA VAL A 32 1.69 -0.89 10.76
C VAL A 32 1.16 0.48 10.35
N LEU A 33 0.60 1.25 11.29
CA LEU A 33 0.08 2.58 11.00
C LEU A 33 1.19 3.51 10.50
N LEU A 34 2.34 3.55 11.17
CA LEU A 34 3.45 4.40 10.77
C LEU A 34 4.04 3.99 9.41
N THR A 35 4.29 2.70 9.22
CA THR A 35 4.87 2.17 7.96
C THR A 35 3.90 2.22 6.79
N THR A 36 2.60 2.38 7.03
CA THR A 36 1.60 2.57 5.97
C THR A 36 1.35 4.04 5.69
N LEU A 37 1.12 4.85 6.73
CA LEU A 37 0.73 6.25 6.58
C LEU A 37 1.87 7.12 6.06
N LEU A 38 3.11 6.90 6.51
CA LEU A 38 4.25 7.71 6.05
C LEU A 38 4.51 7.55 4.55
N PRO A 39 4.65 6.32 3.99
CA PRO A 39 4.82 6.16 2.55
C PRO A 39 3.59 6.58 1.77
N PHE A 40 2.38 6.35 2.30
CA PHE A 40 1.16 6.79 1.62
C PHE A 40 1.08 8.32 1.52
N ALA A 41 1.39 9.04 2.59
CA ALA A 41 1.45 10.51 2.59
C ALA A 41 2.54 11.03 1.64
N ALA A 42 3.72 10.40 1.64
CA ALA A 42 4.79 10.73 0.71
C ALA A 42 4.37 10.50 -0.76
N GLY A 43 3.75 9.36 -1.04
CA GLY A 43 3.19 9.04 -2.36
C GLY A 43 2.12 10.05 -2.79
N ALA A 44 1.21 10.43 -1.90
CA ALA A 44 0.18 11.43 -2.17
C ALA A 44 0.79 12.81 -2.45
N ALA A 45 1.83 13.22 -1.71
CA ALA A 45 2.55 14.46 -1.96
C ALA A 45 3.27 14.45 -3.32
N LEU A 46 3.94 13.35 -3.67
CA LEU A 46 4.57 13.15 -4.98
C LEU A 46 3.54 13.18 -6.11
N LEU A 47 2.38 12.55 -5.92
CA LEU A 47 1.29 12.57 -6.87
C LEU A 47 0.73 13.98 -7.08
N ALA A 48 0.55 14.74 -5.99
CA ALA A 48 0.12 16.14 -6.05
C ALA A 48 1.15 17.03 -6.77
N LEU A 49 2.45 16.78 -6.58
CA LEU A 49 3.51 17.48 -7.30
C LEU A 49 3.55 17.09 -8.78
N ALA A 50 3.39 15.81 -9.11
CA ALA A 50 3.35 15.30 -10.47
C ALA A 50 2.15 15.84 -11.25
N ALA A 51 0.99 15.99 -10.60
CA ALA A 51 -0.20 16.60 -11.16
C ALA A 51 0.09 18.04 -11.67
N ARG A 52 0.87 18.81 -10.90
CA ARG A 52 1.29 20.17 -11.32
C ARG A 52 2.24 20.16 -12.52
N ARG A 53 2.96 19.07 -12.77
CA ARG A 53 3.99 18.98 -13.82
C ARG A 53 3.42 18.57 -15.16
N SER A 54 2.81 17.38 -15.25
CA SER A 54 2.12 16.90 -16.45
C SER A 54 1.44 15.55 -16.23
N ARG A 55 0.50 15.21 -17.12
CA ARG A 55 -0.22 13.93 -17.11
C ARG A 55 0.69 12.70 -17.22
N ARG A 56 1.80 12.79 -17.97
CA ARG A 56 2.75 11.67 -18.14
C ARG A 56 3.38 11.26 -16.80
N TRP A 57 3.70 12.23 -15.95
CA TRP A 57 4.28 11.97 -14.63
C TRP A 57 3.28 11.28 -13.68
N VAL A 58 2.00 11.68 -13.73
CA VAL A 58 0.94 11.05 -12.94
C VAL A 58 0.78 9.58 -13.35
N THR A 59 0.73 9.27 -14.66
CA THR A 59 0.65 7.89 -15.14
C THR A 59 1.88 7.08 -14.74
N MET A 60 3.08 7.64 -14.88
CA MET A 60 4.32 6.97 -14.47
C MET A 60 4.29 6.60 -12.98
N LEU A 61 3.93 7.54 -12.10
CA LEU A 61 3.83 7.27 -10.66
C LEU A 61 2.74 6.26 -10.33
N ALA A 62 1.60 6.29 -11.03
CA ALA A 62 0.53 5.30 -10.85
C ALA A 62 1.01 3.89 -11.20
N THR A 63 1.72 3.73 -12.33
CA THR A 63 2.27 2.44 -12.76
C THR A 63 3.32 1.94 -11.78
N VAL A 64 4.29 2.78 -11.40
CA VAL A 64 5.33 2.41 -10.44
C VAL A 64 4.72 2.05 -9.10
N GLY A 65 3.79 2.86 -8.58
CA GLY A 65 3.10 2.59 -7.32
C GLY A 65 2.30 1.29 -7.37
N GLY A 66 1.62 1.00 -8.48
CA GLY A 66 0.90 -0.26 -8.67
C GLY A 66 1.83 -1.48 -8.67
N VAL A 67 2.95 -1.42 -9.38
CA VAL A 67 3.96 -2.50 -9.39
C VAL A 67 4.55 -2.72 -8.00
N VAL A 68 4.92 -1.64 -7.31
CA VAL A 68 5.45 -1.71 -5.94
C VAL A 68 4.44 -2.31 -4.98
N ALA A 69 3.16 -1.95 -5.09
CA ALA A 69 2.12 -2.53 -4.24
C ALA A 69 2.01 -4.05 -4.42
N VAL A 70 1.95 -4.53 -5.66
CA VAL A 70 1.88 -5.97 -5.96
C VAL A 70 3.14 -6.69 -5.48
N ALA A 71 4.32 -6.14 -5.79
CA ALA A 71 5.59 -6.72 -5.35
C ALA A 71 5.71 -6.76 -3.82
N SER A 72 5.21 -5.73 -3.13
CA SER A 72 5.27 -5.65 -1.68
C SER A 72 4.41 -6.69 -0.97
N ALA A 73 3.35 -7.20 -1.60
CA ALA A 73 2.51 -8.25 -1.04
C ALA A 73 3.21 -9.63 -1.00
N ALA A 74 4.27 -9.82 -1.80
CA ALA A 74 5.03 -11.06 -1.81
C ALA A 74 5.82 -11.28 -0.51
N GLY A 75 6.31 -10.21 0.12
CA GLY A 75 7.06 -10.28 1.38
C GLY A 75 6.24 -10.92 2.50
N PRO A 76 5.05 -10.39 2.83
CA PRO A 76 4.19 -10.99 3.85
C PRO A 76 3.71 -12.41 3.53
N LEU A 77 3.46 -12.73 2.25
CA LEU A 77 3.10 -14.10 1.86
C LEU A 77 4.23 -15.10 2.13
N ALA A 78 5.49 -14.68 1.97
CA ALA A 78 6.65 -15.55 2.17
C ALA A 78 7.17 -15.57 3.62
N GLY A 79 6.96 -14.49 4.39
CA GLY A 79 7.49 -14.32 5.75
C GLY A 79 6.45 -14.45 6.87
N GLY A 80 5.19 -14.76 6.56
CA GLY A 80 4.18 -15.03 7.58
C GLY A 80 4.49 -16.31 8.33
N HIS A 81 4.49 -16.26 9.66
CA HIS A 81 4.73 -17.45 10.49
C HIS A 81 3.62 -18.51 10.32
N ASP A 82 2.41 -18.05 9.97
CA ASP A 82 1.28 -18.87 9.55
C ASP A 82 0.61 -18.29 8.29
N THR A 83 -0.13 -19.12 7.55
CA THR A 83 -0.76 -18.73 6.29
C THR A 83 -1.82 -17.63 6.49
N ALA A 84 -2.52 -17.60 7.62
CA ALA A 84 -3.53 -16.58 7.89
C ALA A 84 -2.89 -15.20 8.08
N THR A 85 -1.81 -15.12 8.85
CA THR A 85 -1.00 -13.90 9.03
C THR A 85 -0.45 -13.43 7.69
N GLY A 86 0.14 -14.33 6.89
CA GLY A 86 0.70 -13.97 5.58
C GLY A 86 -0.36 -13.39 4.62
N VAL A 87 -1.53 -14.03 4.52
CA VAL A 87 -2.64 -13.56 3.68
C VAL A 87 -3.22 -12.24 4.17
N LEU A 88 -3.40 -12.09 5.49
CA LEU A 88 -3.97 -10.88 6.08
C LEU A 88 -3.06 -9.66 5.85
N LEU A 89 -1.76 -9.83 6.09
CA LEU A 89 -0.77 -8.79 5.83
C LEU A 89 -0.67 -8.48 4.32
N ALA A 90 -0.62 -9.49 3.45
CA ALA A 90 -0.62 -9.28 2.01
C ALA A 90 -1.84 -8.48 1.53
N THR A 91 -3.01 -8.77 2.11
CA THR A 91 -4.25 -8.03 1.82
C THR A 91 -4.16 -6.57 2.23
N MET A 92 -3.49 -6.24 3.34
CA MET A 92 -3.22 -4.84 3.73
C MET A 92 -2.36 -4.11 2.69
N HIS A 93 -1.34 -4.78 2.16
CA HIS A 93 -0.49 -4.21 1.10
C HIS A 93 -1.28 -3.94 -0.18
N VAL A 94 -2.06 -4.92 -0.64
CA VAL A 94 -2.89 -4.80 -1.85
C VAL A 94 -3.94 -3.71 -1.69
N THR A 95 -4.63 -3.65 -0.56
CA THR A 95 -5.68 -2.63 -0.31
C THR A 95 -5.13 -1.22 -0.25
N THR A 96 -3.97 -1.01 0.39
CA THR A 96 -3.29 0.30 0.42
C THR A 96 -2.84 0.71 -0.98
N GLY A 97 -2.24 -0.21 -1.72
CA GLY A 97 -1.82 0.04 -3.10
C GLY A 97 -2.98 0.38 -4.02
N ALA A 98 -4.09 -0.35 -3.91
CA ALA A 98 -5.32 -0.08 -4.67
C ALA A 98 -5.87 1.32 -4.36
N ALA A 99 -5.89 1.73 -3.09
CA ALA A 99 -6.32 3.07 -2.70
C ALA A 99 -5.46 4.17 -3.35
N PHE A 100 -4.14 3.97 -3.42
CA PHE A 100 -3.22 4.89 -4.10
C PHE A 100 -3.50 4.97 -5.61
N VAL A 101 -3.65 3.83 -6.28
CA VAL A 101 -3.95 3.78 -7.73
C VAL A 101 -5.26 4.49 -8.04
N VAL A 102 -6.31 4.26 -7.25
CA VAL A 102 -7.60 4.94 -7.41
C VAL A 102 -7.45 6.47 -7.27
N ALA A 103 -6.66 6.94 -6.29
CA ALA A 103 -6.37 8.36 -6.14
C ALA A 103 -5.67 8.93 -7.39
N ALA A 104 -4.66 8.22 -7.93
CA ALA A 104 -3.95 8.63 -9.13
C ALA A 104 -4.83 8.63 -10.39
N THR A 105 -5.74 7.67 -10.53
CA THR A 105 -6.73 7.64 -11.62
C THR A 105 -7.65 8.86 -11.56
N LYS A 106 -8.16 9.21 -10.37
CA LYS A 106 -9.01 10.41 -10.19
C LYS A 106 -8.28 11.69 -10.59
N VAL A 107 -7.03 11.86 -10.17
CA VAL A 107 -6.19 13.01 -10.57
C VAL A 107 -6.04 13.08 -12.09
N THR A 108 -5.84 11.95 -12.75
CA THR A 108 -5.70 11.87 -14.21
C THR A 108 -6.99 12.30 -14.93
N VAL A 109 -8.17 11.91 -14.42
CA VAL A 109 -9.47 12.28 -14.98
C VAL A 109 -9.71 13.79 -14.87
N VAL A 110 -9.41 14.39 -13.71
CA VAL A 110 -9.55 15.84 -13.50
C VAL A 110 -8.66 16.64 -14.46
N HIS A 111 -7.42 16.21 -14.68
CA HIS A 111 -6.54 16.84 -15.67
C HIS A 111 -7.08 16.76 -17.09
N ARG A 112 -7.74 15.66 -17.46
CA ARG A 112 -8.36 15.51 -18.78
C ARG A 112 -9.52 16.48 -18.97
N GLN A 113 -10.33 16.71 -17.94
CA GLN A 113 -11.45 17.66 -18.02
C GLN A 113 -10.99 19.10 -18.17
N ARG A 114 -9.93 19.52 -17.46
CA ARG A 114 -9.39 20.89 -17.60
C ARG A 114 -8.91 21.19 -19.03
N ALA A 115 -8.24 20.24 -19.67
CA ALA A 115 -7.75 20.41 -21.04
C ALA A 115 -8.84 20.45 -22.13
N VAL A 116 -10.11 20.15 -21.81
CA VAL A 116 -11.24 20.25 -22.74
C VAL A 116 -11.95 21.61 -22.61
N HIS A 117 -11.71 22.33 -21.51
CA HIS A 117 -12.33 23.62 -21.22
C HIS A 117 -11.40 24.82 -21.48
N GLU A 118 -10.16 24.57 -21.91
CA GLU A 118 -9.20 25.56 -22.40
C GLU A 118 -9.20 25.55 -23.94
#